data_AF-A0AAN7ZYK8-F1
#
_entry.id   AF-A0AAN7ZYK8-F1
#
_cell.length_a   1.000
_cell.length_b   1.000
_cell.length_c   1.000
_cell.angle_alpha   90.00
_cell.angle_beta   90.00
_cell.angle_gamma   90.00
#
_symmetry.space_group_name_H-M   'P 1'
#
loop_
_entity.id
_entity.type
_entity.pdbx_description
1 polymer ?
#
loop_
_entity_poly.entity_id
_entity_poly.type
_entity_poly.pdbx_seq_one_letter_code
_entity_poly.pdbx_strand_id
1 'polypeptide(L)'
;MKSYRVIPQGDDKWEAFRSRDLATIERAIHEGVISPYDRDEYGHSPFDLCVNYWACGDTVLIENLLDMWTHAGYPLFTDNLVCMADTITTLWSLEFQVPTSRSTDLVRKWFKVASLAQDVLEVIPGALANLPGTWSAEERFEVLQWAQCLPFSAVFDIVCGFSSFSPQLIAMQGANGFTLMHAFAVAEPYDDVIATDVWGLRLREFFESCVRFGTDLHPRWRDWSGKDMTPLAAMICKDYGSYYYDDLGAPTKTVQQWLGALYLANADLEEYGRAEMDTLRKLRGTTIGHAPCVPYLVAYGPTPEDWAFLEMHLGDVYAGLFWHMVEHPEASIPGAWLDDEDQAVEIEDSFVARRQRTKNNRRMSGRLHEEHERLKRFFERMQSQNRVDVDEDVEE
;
A
#
# COMPACT_ATOMS: atom_id res chain seq x y z
N MET A 1 5.63 16.34 27.24
CA MET A 1 5.37 15.05 27.93
C MET A 1 4.52 15.31 29.15
N LYS A 2 3.26 14.83 29.18
CA LYS A 2 2.51 14.73 30.43
C LYS A 2 2.96 13.46 31.15
N SER A 3 3.12 13.52 32.47
CA SER A 3 3.44 12.35 33.30
C SER A 3 2.20 11.47 33.46
N TYR A 4 2.33 10.17 33.24
CA TYR A 4 1.34 9.20 33.70
C TYR A 4 1.73 8.63 35.06
N ARG A 5 0.74 8.17 35.83
CA ARG A 5 0.97 7.43 37.07
C ARG A 5 0.71 5.96 36.83
N VAL A 6 1.55 5.11 37.42
CA VAL A 6 1.27 3.68 37.52
C VAL A 6 0.52 3.45 38.84
N ILE A 7 -0.73 3.00 38.75
CA ILE A 7 -1.60 2.71 39.90
C ILE A 7 -1.69 1.18 40.02
N PRO A 8 -1.31 0.56 41.15
CA PRO A 8 -1.39 -0.89 41.31
C PRO A 8 -2.81 -1.42 41.13
N GLN A 9 -2.99 -2.58 40.49
CA GLN A 9 -4.30 -3.17 40.12
C GLN A 9 -5.23 -3.45 41.32
N GLY A 10 -4.65 -3.54 42.53
CA GLY A 10 -5.36 -3.71 43.79
C GLY A 10 -5.84 -2.41 44.44
N ASP A 11 -5.58 -1.26 43.84
CA ASP A 11 -6.11 0.03 44.28
C ASP A 11 -7.63 0.08 44.04
N ASP A 12 -8.37 0.59 45.04
CA ASP A 12 -9.84 0.71 45.00
C ASP A 12 -10.35 1.46 43.75
N LYS A 13 -9.50 2.31 43.16
CA LYS A 13 -9.77 3.00 41.91
C LYS A 13 -10.03 2.05 40.74
N TRP A 14 -9.23 1.00 40.60
CA TRP A 14 -9.46 0.00 39.54
C TRP A 14 -10.64 -0.89 39.86
N GLU A 15 -10.93 -1.11 41.14
CA GLU A 15 -12.11 -1.85 41.55
C GLU A 15 -13.41 -1.10 41.22
N ALA A 16 -13.40 0.24 41.26
CA ALA A 16 -14.52 1.05 40.75
C ALA A 16 -14.76 0.81 39.25
N PHE A 17 -13.68 0.73 38.45
CA PHE A 17 -13.78 0.37 37.04
C PHE A 17 -14.30 -1.05 36.85
N ARG A 18 -13.86 -2.05 37.64
CA ARG A 18 -14.35 -3.44 37.53
C ARG A 18 -15.79 -3.63 37.98
N SER A 19 -16.22 -2.90 39.02
CA SER A 19 -17.55 -2.99 39.63
C SER A 19 -18.62 -2.12 38.96
N ARG A 20 -18.22 -1.29 37.97
CA ARG A 20 -19.10 -0.35 37.25
C ARG A 20 -19.70 0.75 38.12
N ASP A 21 -19.04 1.13 39.19
CA ASP A 21 -19.52 2.21 40.05
C ASP A 21 -19.25 3.58 39.41
N LEU A 22 -20.16 3.98 38.51
CA LEU A 22 -20.09 5.24 37.77
C LEU A 22 -19.93 6.46 38.69
N ALA A 23 -20.61 6.47 39.84
CA ALA A 23 -20.54 7.59 40.78
C ALA A 23 -19.15 7.71 41.41
N THR A 24 -18.50 6.58 41.71
CA THR A 24 -17.13 6.57 42.21
C THR A 24 -16.12 6.93 41.13
N ILE A 25 -16.30 6.44 39.90
CA ILE A 25 -15.47 6.79 38.74
C ILE A 25 -15.55 8.29 38.44
N GLU A 26 -16.76 8.84 38.34
CA GLU A 26 -17.00 10.26 38.04
C GLU A 26 -16.34 11.18 39.08
N ARG A 27 -16.57 10.87 40.36
CA ARG A 27 -15.95 11.59 41.47
C ARG A 27 -14.43 11.52 41.41
N ALA A 28 -13.87 10.34 41.15
CA ALA A 28 -12.42 10.17 41.05
C ALA A 28 -11.80 10.93 39.86
N ILE A 29 -12.52 11.04 38.74
CA ILE A 29 -12.12 11.84 37.58
C ILE A 29 -12.17 13.34 37.92
N HIS A 30 -13.27 13.81 38.51
CA HIS A 30 -13.48 15.22 38.87
C HIS A 30 -12.48 15.69 39.93
N GLU A 31 -12.12 14.83 40.88
CA GLU A 31 -11.10 15.11 41.90
C GLU A 31 -9.66 15.01 41.37
N GLY A 32 -9.45 14.61 40.11
CA GLY A 32 -8.12 14.40 39.52
C GLY A 32 -7.38 13.18 40.10
N VAL A 33 -8.10 12.32 40.83
CA VAL A 33 -7.58 11.12 41.47
C VAL A 33 -7.29 10.04 40.44
N ILE A 34 -8.05 10.03 39.33
CA ILE A 34 -7.85 9.18 38.16
C ILE A 34 -7.79 10.06 36.91
N SER A 35 -6.82 9.76 36.05
CA SER A 35 -6.61 10.40 34.76
C SER A 35 -6.77 9.37 33.63
N PRO A 36 -7.23 9.76 32.43
CA PRO A 36 -7.21 8.87 31.26
C PRO A 36 -5.80 8.42 30.86
N TYR A 37 -4.76 9.03 31.42
CA TYR A 37 -3.36 8.66 31.17
C TYR A 37 -2.80 7.71 32.23
N ASP A 38 -3.49 7.49 33.35
CA ASP A 38 -3.02 6.54 34.36
C ASP A 38 -2.93 5.13 33.74
N ARG A 39 -2.02 4.31 34.25
CA ARG A 39 -1.78 2.94 33.80
C ARG A 39 -1.74 2.00 34.99
N ASP A 40 -2.16 0.76 34.84
CA ASP A 40 -1.84 -0.28 35.82
C ASP A 40 -0.39 -0.78 35.63
N GLU A 41 0.06 -1.70 36.49
CA GLU A 41 1.41 -2.31 36.40
C GLU A 41 1.63 -3.14 35.12
N TYR A 42 0.57 -3.41 34.34
CA TYR A 42 0.63 -4.10 33.05
C TYR A 42 0.56 -3.14 31.86
N GLY A 43 0.41 -1.83 32.12
CA GLY A 43 0.30 -0.83 31.07
C GLY A 43 -1.12 -0.63 30.54
N HIS A 44 -2.16 -1.15 31.20
CA HIS A 44 -3.54 -0.90 30.81
C HIS A 44 -4.01 0.46 31.34
N SER A 45 -4.62 1.24 30.48
CA SER A 45 -5.34 2.45 30.84
C SER A 45 -6.71 2.14 31.46
N PRO A 46 -7.36 3.13 32.12
CA PRO A 46 -8.76 2.96 32.53
C PRO A 46 -9.68 2.60 31.35
N PHE A 47 -9.35 3.08 30.16
CA PHE A 47 -10.09 2.75 28.95
C PHE A 47 -9.88 1.28 28.56
N ASP A 48 -8.63 0.81 28.55
CA ASP A 48 -8.31 -0.59 28.24
C ASP A 48 -9.00 -1.56 29.20
N LEU A 49 -9.17 -1.18 30.48
CA LEU A 49 -9.89 -2.00 31.44
C LEU A 49 -11.39 -2.09 31.15
N CYS A 50 -12.02 -1.01 30.69
CA CYS A 50 -13.43 -1.04 30.27
C CYS A 50 -13.66 -1.94 29.06
N VAL A 51 -12.63 -2.12 28.24
CA VAL A 51 -12.71 -2.82 26.96
C VAL A 51 -12.30 -4.27 27.09
N ASN A 52 -11.12 -4.53 27.65
CA ASN A 52 -10.51 -5.85 27.67
C ASN A 52 -11.08 -6.75 28.75
N TYR A 53 -11.40 -6.22 29.94
CA TYR A 53 -11.93 -7.06 31.01
C TYR A 53 -13.40 -7.40 30.82
N TRP A 54 -14.12 -6.64 30.01
CA TRP A 54 -15.55 -6.80 29.82
C TRP A 54 -15.81 -7.29 28.41
N ALA A 55 -15.82 -8.62 28.26
CA ALA A 55 -16.08 -9.36 27.02
C ALA A 55 -17.43 -9.05 26.31
N CYS A 56 -18.11 -7.96 26.67
CA CYS A 56 -19.35 -7.49 26.06
C CYS A 56 -19.43 -5.97 25.86
N GLY A 57 -18.34 -5.19 26.00
CA GLY A 57 -18.35 -3.76 25.67
C GLY A 57 -19.47 -2.96 26.31
N ASP A 58 -19.34 -2.60 27.58
CA ASP A 58 -20.33 -1.74 28.23
C ASP A 58 -20.28 -0.32 27.63
N THR A 59 -20.99 -0.15 26.52
CA THR A 59 -21.09 1.10 25.78
C THR A 59 -21.62 2.23 26.65
N VAL A 60 -22.42 1.91 27.69
CA VAL A 60 -22.89 2.90 28.67
C VAL A 60 -21.71 3.47 29.44
N LEU A 61 -20.82 2.61 29.95
CA LEU A 61 -19.65 3.08 30.69
C LEU A 61 -18.70 3.86 29.78
N ILE A 62 -18.46 3.38 28.56
CA ILE A 62 -17.58 4.04 27.59
C ILE A 62 -18.10 5.44 27.26
N GLU A 63 -19.40 5.60 26.96
CA GLU A 63 -20.00 6.91 26.72
C GLU A 63 -19.84 7.84 27.92
N ASN A 64 -20.16 7.35 29.11
CA ASN A 64 -20.05 8.14 30.34
C ASN A 64 -18.62 8.56 30.62
N LEU A 65 -17.63 7.70 30.40
CA LEU A 65 -16.21 8.05 30.58
C LEU A 65 -15.75 9.14 29.62
N LEU A 66 -16.19 9.08 28.36
CA LEU A 66 -15.86 10.11 27.38
C LEU A 66 -16.48 11.45 27.76
N ASP A 67 -17.74 11.44 28.18
CA ASP A 67 -18.41 12.65 28.65
C ASP A 67 -17.70 13.19 29.90
N MET A 68 -17.38 12.35 30.89
CA MET A 68 -16.71 12.74 32.13
C MET A 68 -15.33 13.35 31.86
N TRP A 69 -14.49 12.73 31.03
CA TRP A 69 -13.16 13.26 30.73
C TRP A 69 -13.21 14.55 29.91
N THR A 70 -14.18 14.68 29.00
CA THR A 70 -14.40 15.91 28.24
C THR A 70 -14.81 17.05 29.18
N HIS A 71 -15.75 16.80 30.11
CA HIS A 71 -16.18 17.80 31.10
C HIS A 71 -15.09 18.16 32.11
N ALA A 72 -14.25 17.20 32.49
CA ALA A 72 -13.09 17.43 33.36
C ALA A 72 -11.92 18.15 32.65
N GLY A 73 -12.06 18.51 31.37
CA GLY A 73 -11.06 19.27 30.63
C GLY A 73 -9.81 18.46 30.25
N TYR A 74 -9.89 17.13 30.26
CA TYR A 74 -8.80 16.30 29.74
C TYR A 74 -8.81 16.37 28.22
N PRO A 75 -7.73 16.84 27.56
CA PRO A 75 -7.62 16.74 26.12
C PRO A 75 -7.55 15.27 25.73
N LEU A 76 -8.44 14.84 24.86
CA LEU A 76 -8.41 13.50 24.28
C LEU A 76 -7.24 13.44 23.29
N PHE A 77 -6.22 12.67 23.64
CA PHE A 77 -4.99 12.53 22.86
C PHE A 77 -5.11 11.39 21.85
N THR A 78 -4.31 11.50 20.79
CA THR A 78 -4.10 10.51 19.73
C THR A 78 -3.96 9.09 20.27
N ASP A 79 -3.09 8.85 21.25
CA ASP A 79 -2.76 7.49 21.74
C ASP A 79 -3.95 6.81 22.42
N ASN A 80 -4.76 7.57 23.15
CA ASN A 80 -6.00 7.03 23.73
C ASN A 80 -7.07 6.86 22.65
N LEU A 81 -7.10 7.73 21.63
CA LEU A 81 -8.01 7.59 20.48
C LEU A 81 -7.67 6.38 19.59
N VAL A 82 -6.40 5.95 19.54
CA VAL A 82 -5.98 4.67 18.93
C VAL A 82 -6.58 3.49 19.67
N CYS A 83 -6.34 3.40 20.98
CA CYS A 83 -6.92 2.34 21.82
C CYS A 83 -8.45 2.35 21.72
N MET A 84 -9.07 3.53 21.61
CA MET A 84 -10.50 3.67 21.35
C MET A 84 -10.94 3.19 19.98
N ALA A 85 -10.19 3.47 18.91
CA ALA A 85 -10.50 3.00 17.57
C ALA A 85 -10.43 1.46 17.49
N ASP A 86 -9.39 0.88 18.07
CA ASP A 86 -9.23 -0.59 18.17
C ASP A 86 -10.35 -1.22 18.99
N THR A 87 -10.74 -0.56 20.08
CA THR A 87 -11.87 -0.94 20.92
C THR A 87 -13.18 -0.91 20.16
N ILE A 88 -13.50 0.20 19.48
CA ILE A 88 -14.76 0.35 18.73
C ILE A 88 -14.81 -0.69 17.62
N THR A 89 -13.68 -0.95 16.96
CA THR A 89 -13.54 -2.01 15.96
C THR A 89 -13.77 -3.39 16.59
N THR A 90 -13.28 -3.62 17.80
CA THR A 90 -13.47 -4.86 18.56
C THR A 90 -14.91 -5.04 19.05
N LEU A 91 -15.56 -3.98 19.54
CA LEU A 91 -16.94 -4.01 19.98
C LEU A 91 -17.90 -4.21 18.81
N TRP A 92 -17.61 -3.58 17.67
CA TRP A 92 -18.34 -3.80 16.43
C TRP A 92 -18.14 -5.22 15.90
N SER A 93 -16.91 -5.75 15.98
CA SER A 93 -16.62 -7.12 15.56
C SER A 93 -17.24 -8.20 16.47
N LEU A 94 -17.56 -7.86 17.73
CA LEU A 94 -18.32 -8.70 18.65
C LEU A 94 -19.85 -8.59 18.46
N GLU A 95 -20.37 -7.48 17.91
CA GLU A 95 -21.81 -7.22 17.69
C GLU A 95 -22.38 -7.76 16.35
N PHE A 96 -21.66 -8.61 15.62
CA PHE A 96 -21.88 -9.01 14.21
C PHE A 96 -23.22 -9.69 13.80
N GLN A 97 -24.30 -9.60 14.58
CA GLN A 97 -25.61 -10.13 14.17
C GLN A 97 -26.68 -9.06 13.92
N VAL A 98 -26.66 -7.89 14.56
CA VAL A 98 -27.57 -6.76 14.26
C VAL A 98 -26.96 -5.43 14.76
N PRO A 99 -26.63 -4.46 13.89
CA PRO A 99 -26.26 -3.11 14.34
C PRO A 99 -27.42 -2.48 15.12
N THR A 100 -27.18 -2.08 16.37
CA THR A 100 -28.20 -1.34 17.13
C THR A 100 -28.08 0.17 16.85
N SER A 101 -29.14 0.93 17.07
CA SER A 101 -29.08 2.41 17.01
C SER A 101 -28.00 2.97 17.94
N ARG A 102 -27.66 2.21 18.99
CA ARG A 102 -26.73 2.59 20.04
C ARG A 102 -25.27 2.52 19.61
N SER A 103 -24.81 1.46 18.97
CA SER A 103 -23.44 1.38 18.45
C SER A 103 -23.19 2.41 17.35
N THR A 104 -24.21 2.72 16.55
CA THR A 104 -24.16 3.82 15.57
C THR A 104 -23.99 5.20 16.23
N ASP A 105 -24.74 5.48 17.30
CA ASP A 105 -24.63 6.76 18.02
C ASP A 105 -23.31 6.89 18.79
N LEU A 106 -22.76 5.78 19.31
CA LEU A 106 -21.43 5.73 19.91
C LEU A 106 -20.34 6.11 18.91
N VAL A 107 -20.37 5.51 17.71
CA VAL A 107 -19.44 5.81 16.61
C VAL A 107 -19.56 7.29 16.19
N ARG A 108 -20.79 7.82 16.08
CA ARG A 108 -21.01 9.25 15.78
C ARG A 108 -20.46 10.19 16.85
N LYS A 109 -20.69 9.88 18.13
CA LYS A 109 -20.12 10.64 19.26
C LYS A 109 -18.60 10.58 19.21
N TRP A 110 -18.03 9.41 18.93
CA TRP A 110 -16.59 9.25 18.78
C TRP A 110 -16.03 10.08 17.62
N PHE A 111 -16.61 10.01 16.41
CA PHE A 111 -16.16 10.83 15.28
C PHE A 111 -16.29 12.33 15.54
N LYS A 112 -17.35 12.76 16.24
CA LYS A 112 -17.52 14.16 16.66
C LYS A 112 -16.44 14.61 17.65
N VAL A 113 -15.96 13.69 18.48
CA VAL A 113 -14.92 13.93 19.47
C VAL A 113 -13.53 13.86 18.83
N ALA A 114 -13.30 12.90 17.92
CA ALA A 114 -12.06 12.75 17.17
C ALA A 114 -11.84 13.90 16.16
N SER A 115 -12.91 14.44 15.55
CA SER A 115 -12.83 15.59 14.63
C SER A 115 -12.41 16.90 15.30
N LEU A 116 -12.44 16.95 16.64
CA LEU A 116 -11.91 18.07 17.41
C LEU A 116 -10.40 17.97 17.68
N ALA A 117 -9.78 16.82 17.39
CA ALA A 117 -8.36 16.56 17.63
C ALA A 117 -7.62 16.36 16.29
N GLN A 118 -6.98 17.44 15.82
CA GLN A 118 -6.31 17.52 14.51
C GLN A 118 -5.20 16.47 14.29
N ASP A 119 -4.63 15.93 15.36
CA ASP A 119 -3.46 15.04 15.35
C ASP A 119 -3.84 13.54 15.18
N VAL A 120 -5.13 13.20 15.15
CA VAL A 120 -5.66 11.81 15.22
C VAL A 120 -5.68 11.08 13.87
N LEU A 121 -5.35 11.79 12.80
CA LEU A 121 -5.60 11.40 11.41
C LEU A 121 -4.76 10.21 10.92
N GLU A 122 -3.69 9.84 11.63
CA GLU A 122 -2.81 8.73 11.24
C GLU A 122 -3.31 7.35 11.67
N VAL A 123 -4.33 7.26 12.55
CA VAL A 123 -4.68 5.99 13.24
C VAL A 123 -6.13 5.51 13.04
N ILE A 124 -6.91 6.27 12.29
CA ILE A 124 -8.32 5.98 11.91
C ILE A 124 -8.55 4.75 10.97
N PRO A 125 -7.57 4.21 10.21
CA PRO A 125 -7.85 3.23 9.14
C PRO A 125 -8.65 1.96 9.51
N GLY A 126 -8.54 1.44 10.75
CA GLY A 126 -9.22 0.21 11.19
C GLY A 126 -10.71 0.37 11.54
N ALA A 127 -11.11 1.51 12.09
CA ALA A 127 -12.49 1.75 12.54
C ALA A 127 -13.46 2.10 11.40
N LEU A 128 -12.93 2.51 10.25
CA LEU A 128 -13.68 2.94 9.07
C LEU A 128 -14.25 1.80 8.22
N ALA A 129 -13.69 0.61 8.38
CA ALA A 129 -14.07 -0.58 7.62
C ALA A 129 -15.49 -1.09 7.96
N ASN A 130 -16.11 -0.54 9.01
CA ASN A 130 -17.34 -1.04 9.63
C ASN A 130 -18.47 0.01 9.71
N LEU A 131 -18.47 1.02 8.83
CA LEU A 131 -19.47 2.09 8.88
C LEU A 131 -20.91 1.55 8.68
N PRO A 132 -21.91 2.07 9.43
CA PRO A 132 -23.28 1.54 9.38
C PRO A 132 -23.91 1.64 7.98
N GLY A 133 -24.58 0.56 7.57
CA GLY A 133 -25.35 0.50 6.32
C GLY A 133 -26.49 1.53 6.20
N THR A 134 -26.79 2.28 7.26
CA THR A 134 -27.83 3.31 7.34
C THR A 134 -27.34 4.74 7.06
N TRP A 135 -26.04 4.98 6.96
CA TRP A 135 -25.51 6.32 6.66
C TRP A 135 -25.71 6.68 5.18
N SER A 136 -25.87 7.96 4.86
CA SER A 136 -25.89 8.42 3.46
C SER A 136 -24.51 8.27 2.80
N ALA A 137 -24.48 8.25 1.46
CA ALA A 137 -23.23 8.18 0.71
C ALA A 137 -22.32 9.39 0.98
N GLU A 138 -22.90 10.57 1.19
CA GLU A 138 -22.17 11.82 1.49
C GLU A 138 -21.56 11.82 2.89
N GLU A 139 -22.27 11.36 3.92
CA GLU A 139 -21.74 11.26 5.30
C GLU A 139 -20.58 10.26 5.40
N ARG A 140 -20.67 9.14 4.69
CA ARG A 140 -19.58 8.15 4.64
C ARG A 140 -18.39 8.68 3.84
N PHE A 141 -18.66 9.44 2.78
CA PHE A 141 -17.64 10.04 1.93
C PHE A 141 -16.86 11.15 2.64
N GLU A 142 -17.52 12.02 3.41
CA GLU A 142 -16.83 13.00 4.26
C GLU A 142 -15.83 12.26 5.15
N VAL A 143 -16.27 11.24 5.88
CA VAL A 143 -15.42 10.46 6.80
C VAL A 143 -14.26 9.74 6.09
N LEU A 144 -14.43 9.28 4.85
CA LEU A 144 -13.36 8.65 4.05
C LEU A 144 -12.34 9.65 3.49
N GLN A 145 -12.71 10.89 3.18
CA GLN A 145 -11.77 11.94 2.75
C GLN A 145 -10.73 12.28 3.83
N TRP A 146 -11.07 12.10 5.11
CA TRP A 146 -10.17 12.34 6.24
C TRP A 146 -9.17 11.19 6.48
N ALA A 147 -9.42 10.00 5.92
CA ALA A 147 -8.65 8.79 6.17
C ALA A 147 -7.56 8.59 5.11
N GLN A 148 -6.42 9.24 5.29
CA GLN A 148 -5.37 9.36 4.26
C GLN A 148 -4.62 8.04 3.93
N CYS A 149 -4.89 6.95 4.65
CA CYS A 149 -4.22 5.65 4.49
C CYS A 149 -5.19 4.49 4.80
N LEU A 150 -6.22 4.26 3.97
CA LEU A 150 -7.10 3.09 4.19
C LEU A 150 -6.28 1.79 4.09
N PRO A 151 -6.40 0.84 5.04
CA PRO A 151 -5.78 -0.47 4.89
C PRO A 151 -6.55 -1.23 3.81
N PHE A 152 -5.97 -2.28 3.25
CA PHE A 152 -6.64 -3.15 2.29
C PHE A 152 -8.03 -3.62 2.79
N SER A 153 -8.19 -3.86 4.09
CA SER A 153 -9.48 -4.21 4.70
C SER A 153 -10.55 -3.14 4.50
N ALA A 154 -10.22 -1.85 4.60
CA ALA A 154 -11.21 -0.80 4.39
C ALA A 154 -11.56 -0.60 2.91
N VAL A 155 -10.62 -0.80 1.98
CA VAL A 155 -10.94 -0.85 0.54
C VAL A 155 -11.81 -2.06 0.21
N PHE A 156 -11.48 -3.21 0.80
CA PHE A 156 -12.27 -4.44 0.70
C PHE A 156 -13.69 -4.23 1.22
N ASP A 157 -13.87 -3.64 2.40
CA ASP A 157 -15.18 -3.37 2.99
C ASP A 157 -15.96 -2.26 2.26
N ILE A 158 -15.28 -1.27 1.66
CA ILE A 158 -15.87 -0.27 0.76
C ILE A 158 -16.41 -0.93 -0.51
N VAL A 159 -15.70 -1.88 -1.08
CA VAL A 159 -16.16 -2.59 -2.28
C VAL A 159 -17.26 -3.59 -1.92
N CYS A 160 -17.13 -4.28 -0.78
CA CYS A 160 -18.03 -5.36 -0.37
C CYS A 160 -19.35 -4.85 0.23
N GLY A 161 -19.36 -3.68 0.87
CA GLY A 161 -20.53 -3.08 1.52
C GLY A 161 -21.34 -2.09 0.68
N PHE A 162 -20.84 -1.65 -0.49
CA PHE A 162 -21.41 -0.54 -1.23
C PHE A 162 -21.75 -0.91 -2.68
N SER A 163 -23.02 -1.08 -2.98
CA SER A 163 -23.51 -1.40 -4.32
C SER A 163 -23.64 -0.17 -5.25
N SER A 164 -23.23 1.03 -4.84
CA SER A 164 -23.56 2.27 -5.55
C SER A 164 -22.48 3.35 -5.55
N PHE A 165 -21.19 3.01 -5.50
CA PHE A 165 -20.16 4.03 -5.65
C PHE A 165 -20.16 4.58 -7.08
N SER A 166 -20.20 5.90 -7.21
CA SER A 166 -19.95 6.56 -8.49
C SER A 166 -18.47 6.38 -8.83
N PRO A 167 -18.12 5.84 -10.02
CA PRO A 167 -16.75 5.75 -10.50
C PRO A 167 -16.03 7.11 -10.59
N GLN A 168 -16.77 8.22 -10.59
CA GLN A 168 -16.16 9.56 -10.62
C GLN A 168 -15.58 9.99 -9.26
N LEU A 169 -16.09 9.46 -8.14
CA LEU A 169 -15.55 9.74 -6.80
C LEU A 169 -14.21 9.04 -6.53
N ILE A 170 -13.86 8.07 -7.39
CA ILE A 170 -12.67 7.22 -7.29
C ILE A 170 -11.41 7.92 -7.82
N ALA A 171 -11.57 8.95 -8.64
CA ALA A 171 -10.47 9.76 -9.16
C ALA A 171 -9.84 10.70 -8.12
N MET A 172 -10.33 10.70 -6.87
CA MET A 172 -9.80 11.57 -5.83
C MET A 172 -8.45 11.07 -5.30
N GLN A 173 -7.45 11.93 -5.41
CA GLN A 173 -6.13 11.74 -4.83
C GLN A 173 -6.20 11.97 -3.32
N GLY A 174 -5.65 11.04 -2.54
CA GLY A 174 -5.32 11.30 -1.14
C GLY A 174 -4.29 12.42 -1.03
N ALA A 175 -4.05 12.94 0.19
CA ALA A 175 -3.19 14.10 0.42
C ALA A 175 -1.74 13.94 -0.08
N ASN A 176 -1.28 12.70 -0.28
CA ASN A 176 0.05 12.35 -0.80
C ASN A 176 0.04 11.87 -2.27
N GLY A 177 -1.10 11.97 -2.96
CA GLY A 177 -1.27 11.44 -4.31
C GLY A 177 -1.55 9.94 -4.37
N PHE A 178 -1.69 9.24 -3.24
CA PHE A 178 -2.14 7.86 -3.21
C PHE A 178 -3.60 7.78 -3.65
N THR A 179 -3.89 6.90 -4.61
CA THR A 179 -5.23 6.77 -5.20
C THR A 179 -5.78 5.37 -4.97
N LEU A 180 -7.06 5.17 -5.28
CA LEU A 180 -7.66 3.84 -5.26
C LEU A 180 -6.93 2.86 -6.18
N MET A 181 -6.39 3.33 -7.32
CA MET A 181 -5.58 2.49 -8.21
C MET A 181 -4.30 1.98 -7.54
N HIS A 182 -3.65 2.81 -6.71
CA HIS A 182 -2.54 2.34 -5.90
C HIS A 182 -3.00 1.29 -4.89
N ALA A 183 -4.15 1.51 -4.24
CA ALA A 183 -4.70 0.55 -3.30
C ALA A 183 -5.00 -0.81 -3.94
N PHE A 184 -5.57 -0.82 -5.16
CA PHE A 184 -5.76 -2.04 -5.94
C PHE A 184 -4.43 -2.69 -6.30
N ALA A 185 -3.45 -1.93 -6.76
CA ALA A 185 -2.17 -2.49 -7.19
C ALA A 185 -1.34 -3.06 -6.03
N VAL A 186 -1.42 -2.47 -4.83
CA VAL A 186 -0.66 -2.92 -3.64
C VAL A 186 -1.46 -3.84 -2.73
N ALA A 187 -2.72 -4.13 -3.04
CA ALA A 187 -3.51 -5.14 -2.34
C ALA A 187 -2.80 -6.51 -2.43
N GLU A 188 -2.52 -7.13 -1.28
CA GLU A 188 -1.97 -8.51 -1.24
C GLU A 188 -2.99 -9.50 -1.82
N PRO A 189 -2.53 -10.57 -2.49
CA PRO A 189 -2.78 -10.72 -3.91
C PRO A 189 -4.21 -11.12 -4.22
N TYR A 190 -4.61 -10.65 -5.40
CA TYR A 190 -5.69 -11.13 -6.26
C TYR A 190 -5.78 -12.67 -6.43
N ASP A 191 -4.84 -13.43 -5.85
CA ASP A 191 -4.67 -14.87 -6.00
C ASP A 191 -5.71 -15.72 -5.24
N ASP A 192 -5.93 -15.46 -3.96
CA ASP A 192 -6.79 -16.34 -3.15
C ASP A 192 -8.22 -15.81 -3.04
N VAL A 193 -8.36 -14.48 -2.97
CA VAL A 193 -9.66 -13.82 -2.72
C VAL A 193 -10.46 -13.63 -4.01
N ILE A 194 -9.82 -13.31 -5.15
CA ILE A 194 -10.53 -13.10 -6.43
C ILE A 194 -10.82 -14.35 -7.23
N ALA A 195 -9.96 -15.37 -7.11
CA ALA A 195 -10.12 -16.57 -7.92
C ALA A 195 -11.28 -17.47 -7.46
N THR A 196 -11.77 -17.38 -6.22
CA THR A 196 -12.66 -18.41 -5.67
C THR A 196 -13.90 -17.92 -4.92
N ASP A 197 -13.94 -16.67 -4.46
CA ASP A 197 -15.11 -16.15 -3.73
C ASP A 197 -15.90 -15.08 -4.50
N VAL A 198 -17.15 -14.88 -4.08
CA VAL A 198 -18.08 -13.89 -4.67
C VAL A 198 -17.55 -12.47 -4.53
N TRP A 199 -16.68 -12.21 -3.56
CA TRP A 199 -16.19 -10.88 -3.21
C TRP A 199 -15.14 -10.40 -4.18
N GLY A 200 -14.19 -11.26 -4.51
CA GLY A 200 -13.18 -10.86 -5.43
C GLY A 200 -13.68 -10.75 -6.87
N LEU A 201 -14.73 -11.48 -7.27
CA LEU A 201 -15.47 -11.18 -8.51
C LEU A 201 -16.03 -9.76 -8.52
N ARG A 202 -16.66 -9.31 -7.42
CA ARG A 202 -17.18 -7.93 -7.31
C ARG A 202 -16.05 -6.90 -7.32
N LEU A 203 -14.95 -7.18 -6.65
CA LEU A 203 -13.77 -6.31 -6.63
C LEU A 203 -13.18 -6.14 -8.02
N ARG A 204 -13.13 -7.23 -8.80
CA ARG A 204 -12.73 -7.20 -10.20
C ARG A 204 -13.71 -6.40 -11.06
N GLU A 205 -15.02 -6.66 -10.96
CA GLU A 205 -16.04 -5.91 -11.72
C GLU A 205 -15.99 -4.41 -11.42
N PHE A 206 -15.75 -4.06 -10.16
CA PHE A 206 -15.61 -2.68 -9.71
C PHE A 206 -14.33 -2.06 -10.26
N PHE A 207 -13.19 -2.74 -10.17
CA PHE A 207 -11.93 -2.30 -10.79
C PHE A 207 -12.11 -2.08 -12.31
N GLU A 208 -12.64 -3.06 -13.03
CA GLU A 208 -12.90 -2.97 -14.47
C GLU A 208 -13.80 -1.78 -14.81
N SER A 209 -14.82 -1.53 -13.98
CA SER A 209 -15.68 -0.35 -14.12
C SER A 209 -14.87 0.94 -13.97
N CYS A 210 -14.07 1.08 -12.93
CA CYS A 210 -13.23 2.27 -12.72
C CYS A 210 -12.37 2.57 -13.95
N VAL A 211 -11.72 1.56 -14.50
CA VAL A 211 -10.86 1.69 -15.68
C VAL A 211 -11.68 2.08 -16.91
N ARG A 212 -12.82 1.43 -17.16
CA ARG A 212 -13.74 1.78 -18.27
C ARG A 212 -14.30 3.20 -18.18
N PHE A 213 -14.46 3.73 -16.99
CA PHE A 213 -14.86 5.13 -16.77
C PHE A 213 -13.71 6.13 -16.87
N GLY A 214 -12.52 5.71 -17.28
CA GLY A 214 -11.38 6.58 -17.53
C GLY A 214 -10.64 7.01 -16.28
N THR A 215 -10.61 6.16 -15.24
CA THR A 215 -9.74 6.42 -14.09
C THR A 215 -8.28 6.51 -14.55
N ASP A 216 -7.56 7.50 -14.04
CA ASP A 216 -6.13 7.63 -14.29
C ASP A 216 -5.39 6.40 -13.76
N LEU A 217 -4.67 5.73 -14.65
CA LEU A 217 -3.83 4.56 -14.36
C LEU A 217 -2.38 4.93 -14.02
N HIS A 218 -2.01 6.21 -14.21
CA HIS A 218 -0.69 6.74 -13.90
C HIS A 218 -0.65 7.82 -12.80
N PRO A 219 -1.54 7.79 -11.79
CA PRO A 219 -1.49 8.76 -10.71
C PRO A 219 -0.14 8.62 -10.01
N ARG A 220 0.40 9.74 -9.56
CA ARG A 220 1.70 9.80 -8.91
C ARG A 220 1.50 9.88 -7.40
N TRP A 221 1.89 8.83 -6.71
CA TRP A 221 2.02 8.81 -5.26
C TRP A 221 3.48 9.04 -4.88
N ARG A 222 3.74 9.98 -3.96
CA ARG A 222 5.09 10.12 -3.41
C ARG A 222 5.25 9.20 -2.21
N ASP A 223 6.12 8.20 -2.34
CA ASP A 223 6.41 7.28 -1.24
C ASP A 223 7.19 7.97 -0.09
N TRP A 224 7.40 7.25 1.01
CA TRP A 224 8.15 7.74 2.16
C TRP A 224 9.62 8.08 1.85
N SER A 225 10.16 7.56 0.73
CA SER A 225 11.51 7.89 0.25
C SER A 225 11.53 9.10 -0.69
N GLY A 226 10.38 9.74 -0.91
CA GLY A 226 10.23 10.91 -1.77
C GLY A 226 10.15 10.59 -3.27
N LYS A 227 9.98 9.32 -3.65
CA LYS A 227 9.92 8.87 -5.04
C LYS A 227 8.49 8.84 -5.54
N ASP A 228 8.31 9.24 -6.78
CA ASP A 228 7.01 9.17 -7.45
C ASP A 228 6.75 7.75 -7.97
N MET A 229 5.74 7.11 -7.41
CA MET A 229 5.27 5.78 -7.77
C MET A 229 3.97 5.90 -8.57
N THR A 230 3.86 5.13 -9.64
CA THR A 230 2.58 4.76 -10.25
C THR A 230 2.02 3.53 -9.53
N PRO A 231 0.74 3.15 -9.77
CA PRO A 231 0.18 1.90 -9.25
C PRO A 231 1.05 0.68 -9.59
N LEU A 232 1.47 0.53 -10.86
CA LEU A 232 2.36 -0.56 -11.27
C LEU A 232 3.71 -0.52 -10.57
N ALA A 233 4.33 0.67 -10.47
CA ALA A 233 5.58 0.81 -9.74
C ALA A 233 5.43 0.41 -8.27
N ALA A 234 4.37 0.85 -7.60
CA ALA A 234 4.11 0.52 -6.20
C ALA A 234 3.92 -1.00 -5.99
N MET A 235 3.20 -1.67 -6.91
CA MET A 235 3.03 -3.13 -6.90
C MET A 235 4.37 -3.86 -7.05
N ILE A 236 5.15 -3.50 -8.08
CA ILE A 236 6.48 -4.05 -8.31
C ILE A 236 7.37 -3.86 -7.08
N CYS A 237 7.35 -2.66 -6.49
CA CYS A 237 8.11 -2.33 -5.28
C CYS A 237 7.68 -3.14 -4.04
N LYS A 238 6.38 -3.43 -3.90
CA LYS A 238 5.84 -4.20 -2.77
C LYS A 238 6.24 -5.67 -2.87
N ASP A 239 6.05 -6.29 -4.04
CA ASP A 239 6.31 -7.72 -4.25
C ASP A 239 7.77 -8.10 -3.93
N TYR A 240 8.72 -7.19 -4.16
CA TYR A 240 10.14 -7.40 -3.84
C TYR A 240 10.48 -7.39 -2.34
N GLY A 241 9.56 -6.95 -1.48
CA GLY A 241 9.75 -6.91 -0.03
C GLY A 241 9.52 -8.26 0.66
N SER A 242 8.65 -9.13 0.11
CA SER A 242 8.17 -10.32 0.82
C SER A 242 8.59 -11.66 0.24
N TYR A 243 8.95 -11.76 -1.05
CA TYR A 243 9.27 -13.03 -1.69
C TYR A 243 10.73 -13.11 -2.14
N TYR A 244 11.56 -13.58 -1.22
CA TYR A 244 12.86 -14.14 -1.53
C TYR A 244 12.66 -15.57 -2.10
N TYR A 245 12.93 -15.75 -3.41
CA TYR A 245 13.62 -16.89 -4.04
C TYR A 245 13.01 -17.66 -5.24
N ASP A 246 11.72 -17.63 -5.58
CA ASP A 246 11.21 -18.80 -6.32
C ASP A 246 11.05 -18.79 -7.85
N ASP A 247 11.19 -17.70 -8.62
CA ASP A 247 11.37 -17.86 -10.09
C ASP A 247 11.87 -16.59 -10.79
N LEU A 248 13.13 -16.61 -11.22
CA LEU A 248 13.76 -15.57 -12.03
C LEU A 248 13.22 -15.61 -13.47
N GLY A 249 12.18 -14.83 -13.78
CA GLY A 249 11.86 -14.48 -15.17
C GLY A 249 10.39 -14.47 -15.56
N ALA A 250 9.49 -14.94 -14.71
CA ALA A 250 8.07 -14.64 -14.88
C ALA A 250 7.79 -13.27 -14.24
N PRO A 251 7.05 -12.35 -14.89
CA PRO A 251 6.37 -11.30 -14.14
C PRO A 251 5.72 -11.94 -12.91
N THR A 252 5.87 -11.32 -11.74
CA THR A 252 5.18 -11.82 -10.55
C THR A 252 3.72 -12.04 -10.92
N LYS A 253 3.14 -13.17 -10.50
CA LYS A 253 1.76 -13.54 -10.83
C LYS A 253 0.78 -12.37 -10.62
N THR A 254 1.04 -11.55 -9.60
CA THR A 254 0.38 -10.27 -9.32
C THR A 254 0.40 -9.30 -10.50
N VAL A 255 1.56 -9.05 -11.11
CA VAL A 255 1.70 -8.17 -12.28
C VAL A 255 0.91 -8.72 -13.47
N GLN A 256 0.96 -10.03 -13.72
CA GLN A 256 0.17 -10.65 -14.79
C GLN A 256 -1.33 -10.50 -14.54
N GLN A 257 -1.78 -10.63 -13.30
CA GLN A 257 -3.18 -10.42 -12.95
C GLN A 257 -3.62 -8.97 -13.11
N TRP A 258 -2.79 -8.02 -12.68
CA TRP A 258 -3.02 -6.60 -12.90
C TRP A 258 -3.18 -6.29 -14.39
N LEU A 259 -2.25 -6.77 -15.22
CA LEU A 259 -2.32 -6.61 -16.68
C LEU A 259 -3.55 -7.29 -17.27
N GLY A 260 -3.89 -8.49 -16.81
CA GLY A 260 -5.10 -9.20 -17.22
C GLY A 260 -6.39 -8.45 -16.86
N ALA A 261 -6.45 -7.83 -15.68
CA ALA A 261 -7.58 -7.02 -15.27
C ALA A 261 -7.71 -5.74 -16.12
N LEU A 262 -6.59 -5.07 -16.40
CA LEU A 262 -6.53 -3.92 -17.31
C LEU A 262 -6.99 -4.30 -18.73
N TYR A 263 -6.50 -5.44 -19.25
CA TYR A 263 -6.89 -5.95 -20.57
C TYR A 263 -8.40 -6.20 -20.67
N LEU A 264 -9.01 -6.84 -19.67
CA LEU A 264 -10.46 -7.10 -19.63
C LEU A 264 -11.30 -5.84 -19.41
N ALA A 265 -10.70 -4.81 -18.82
CA ALA A 265 -11.28 -3.49 -18.77
C ALA A 265 -11.19 -2.71 -20.10
N ASN A 266 -10.60 -3.32 -21.15
CA ASN A 266 -10.29 -2.69 -22.45
C ASN A 266 -9.31 -1.52 -22.34
N ALA A 267 -8.36 -1.55 -21.39
CA ALA A 267 -7.25 -0.61 -21.39
C ALA A 267 -6.28 -0.93 -22.54
N ASP A 268 -5.73 0.09 -23.20
CA ASP A 268 -4.65 -0.07 -24.16
C ASP A 268 -3.34 -0.37 -23.41
N LEU A 269 -2.97 -1.65 -23.35
CA LEU A 269 -1.76 -2.08 -22.64
C LEU A 269 -0.48 -1.58 -23.31
N GLU A 270 -0.46 -1.36 -24.61
CA GLU A 270 0.74 -0.86 -25.29
C GLU A 270 0.98 0.62 -24.94
N GLU A 271 -0.08 1.43 -24.91
CA GLU A 271 -0.03 2.81 -24.44
C GLU A 271 0.32 2.87 -22.95
N TYR A 272 -0.34 2.04 -22.13
CA TYR A 272 -0.08 1.93 -20.69
C TYR A 272 1.40 1.61 -20.40
N GLY A 273 1.96 0.59 -21.07
CA GLY A 273 3.37 0.23 -20.94
C GLY A 273 4.31 1.34 -21.37
N ARG A 274 4.01 2.03 -22.47
CA ARG A 274 4.80 3.18 -22.93
C ARG A 274 4.88 4.28 -21.86
N ALA A 275 3.77 4.59 -21.19
CA ALA A 275 3.72 5.60 -20.13
C ALA A 275 4.43 5.14 -18.85
N GLU A 276 4.28 3.87 -18.46
CA GLU A 276 4.92 3.30 -17.29
C GLU A 276 6.45 3.21 -17.42
N MET A 277 6.96 2.97 -18.63
CA MET A 277 8.40 2.84 -18.87
C MET A 277 9.21 4.05 -18.41
N ASP A 278 8.66 5.26 -18.53
CA ASP A 278 9.36 6.46 -18.07
C ASP A 278 9.45 6.53 -16.55
N THR A 279 8.44 6.02 -15.83
CA THR A 279 8.48 5.84 -14.37
C THR A 279 9.50 4.78 -13.99
N LEU A 280 9.39 3.59 -14.57
CA LEU A 280 10.23 2.45 -14.22
C LEU A 280 11.71 2.72 -14.54
N ARG A 281 12.00 3.46 -15.62
CA ARG A 281 13.37 3.94 -15.92
C ARG A 281 13.92 4.87 -14.86
N LYS A 282 13.10 5.78 -14.30
CA LYS A 282 13.53 6.69 -13.22
C LYS A 282 13.77 5.94 -11.91
N LEU A 283 13.08 4.82 -11.72
CA LEU A 283 13.29 3.93 -10.57
C LEU A 283 14.52 3.02 -10.73
N ARG A 284 15.21 3.04 -11.88
CA ARG A 284 16.42 2.24 -12.08
C ARG A 284 17.53 2.69 -11.14
N GLY A 285 18.11 1.72 -10.43
CA GLY A 285 19.24 1.95 -9.52
C GLY A 285 18.82 2.53 -8.17
N THR A 286 17.53 2.76 -7.96
CA THR A 286 17.01 3.10 -6.64
C THR A 286 16.75 1.83 -5.87
N THR A 287 17.42 1.68 -4.74
CA THR A 287 17.04 0.70 -3.72
C THR A 287 15.64 1.06 -3.22
N ILE A 288 14.71 0.14 -3.37
CA ILE A 288 13.35 0.28 -2.83
C ILE A 288 13.26 -0.68 -1.65
N GLY A 289 13.24 -0.13 -0.43
CA GLY A 289 13.30 -0.93 0.79
C GLY A 289 14.66 -1.62 1.02
N HIS A 290 14.61 -2.82 1.60
CA HIS A 290 15.78 -3.61 1.99
C HIS A 290 16.30 -4.54 0.87
N ALA A 291 15.50 -4.79 -0.17
CA ALA A 291 15.86 -5.62 -1.30
C ALA A 291 16.29 -4.74 -2.48
N PRO A 292 17.54 -4.82 -2.94
CA PRO A 292 18.03 -3.99 -4.03
C PRO A 292 17.73 -4.64 -5.40
N CYS A 293 16.48 -5.11 -5.58
CA CYS A 293 16.01 -5.62 -6.86
C CYS A 293 15.52 -4.42 -7.69
N VAL A 294 16.08 -4.26 -8.88
CA VAL A 294 15.73 -3.18 -9.79
C VAL A 294 15.16 -3.81 -11.06
N PRO A 295 13.94 -3.46 -11.50
CA PRO A 295 13.46 -3.86 -12.81
C PRO A 295 14.40 -3.27 -13.87
N TYR A 296 15.15 -4.14 -14.54
CA TYR A 296 16.22 -3.74 -15.44
C TYR A 296 15.73 -3.59 -16.88
N LEU A 297 14.82 -4.46 -17.32
CA LEU A 297 14.17 -4.36 -18.62
C LEU A 297 12.70 -4.73 -18.45
N VAL A 298 11.82 -3.97 -19.08
CA VAL A 298 10.41 -4.34 -19.20
C VAL A 298 10.11 -4.36 -20.69
N ALA A 299 9.76 -5.53 -21.21
CA ALA A 299 9.08 -5.68 -22.48
C ALA A 299 7.58 -5.55 -22.21
N TYR A 300 6.86 -4.96 -23.15
CA TYR A 300 5.41 -4.78 -23.06
C TYR A 300 4.80 -4.88 -24.45
N GLY A 301 3.53 -5.25 -24.51
CA GLY A 301 2.75 -5.36 -25.74
C GLY A 301 1.24 -5.28 -25.47
N PRO A 302 0.42 -5.52 -26.50
CA PRO A 302 -1.03 -5.38 -26.42
C PRO A 302 -1.72 -6.41 -25.52
N THR A 303 -1.12 -7.58 -25.26
CA THR A 303 -1.68 -8.58 -24.34
C THR A 303 -0.82 -8.73 -23.08
N PRO A 304 -1.38 -9.21 -21.95
CA PRO A 304 -0.62 -9.46 -20.73
C PRO A 304 0.60 -10.37 -20.93
N GLU A 305 0.50 -11.35 -21.83
CA GLU A 305 1.56 -12.32 -22.13
C GLU A 305 2.76 -11.69 -22.87
N ASP A 306 2.57 -10.55 -23.54
CA ASP A 306 3.65 -9.81 -24.19
C ASP A 306 4.54 -9.08 -23.18
N TRP A 307 4.12 -8.99 -21.92
CA TRP A 307 4.86 -8.31 -20.87
C TRP A 307 5.85 -9.25 -20.19
N ALA A 308 7.11 -8.81 -20.14
CA ALA A 308 8.18 -9.53 -19.46
C ALA A 308 9.02 -8.55 -18.64
N PHE A 309 9.30 -8.94 -17.39
CA PHE A 309 10.12 -8.16 -16.48
C PHE A 309 11.43 -8.89 -16.28
N LEU A 310 12.52 -8.31 -16.78
CA LEU A 310 13.86 -8.78 -16.47
C LEU A 310 14.35 -8.05 -15.24
N GLU A 311 14.55 -8.83 -14.20
CA GLU A 311 15.15 -8.40 -12.96
C GLU A 311 16.65 -8.50 -13.09
N MET A 312 17.35 -7.48 -12.61
CA MET A 312 18.76 -7.66 -12.25
C MET A 312 18.85 -7.75 -10.74
N HIS A 313 19.35 -8.87 -10.27
CA HIS A 313 19.75 -8.99 -8.88
C HIS A 313 21.05 -8.20 -8.67
N LEU A 314 21.25 -7.55 -7.52
CA LEU A 314 22.57 -6.95 -7.24
C LEU A 314 23.69 -7.99 -7.31
N GLY A 315 23.36 -9.25 -7.01
CA GLY A 315 24.26 -10.38 -7.20
C GLY A 315 24.77 -10.49 -8.63
N ASP A 316 24.02 -10.09 -9.66
CA ASP A 316 24.49 -10.10 -11.05
C ASP A 316 25.55 -9.02 -11.30
N VAL A 317 25.39 -7.85 -10.65
CA VAL A 317 26.41 -6.79 -10.67
C VAL A 317 27.67 -7.26 -9.95
N TYR A 318 27.52 -7.90 -8.79
CA TYR A 318 28.64 -8.47 -8.05
C TYR A 318 29.25 -9.69 -8.74
N ALA A 319 28.49 -10.48 -9.48
CA ALA A 319 28.99 -11.59 -10.27
C ALA A 319 29.90 -11.08 -11.37
N GLY A 320 29.53 -9.98 -12.03
CA GLY A 320 30.42 -9.30 -12.98
C GLY A 320 31.73 -8.83 -12.33
N LEU A 321 31.65 -8.23 -11.14
CA LEU A 321 32.84 -7.83 -10.38
C LEU A 321 33.68 -9.03 -9.93
N PHE A 322 33.03 -10.10 -9.48
CA PHE A 322 33.68 -11.34 -9.07
C PHE A 322 34.42 -12.01 -10.23
N TRP A 323 33.77 -12.18 -11.37
CA TRP A 323 34.42 -12.76 -12.55
C TRP A 323 35.54 -11.88 -13.06
N HIS A 324 35.36 -10.56 -13.02
CA HIS A 324 36.43 -9.62 -13.34
C HIS A 324 37.64 -9.79 -12.41
N MET A 325 37.42 -9.97 -11.10
CA MET A 325 38.50 -10.28 -10.14
C MET A 325 39.18 -11.62 -10.43
N VAL A 326 38.42 -12.66 -10.80
CA VAL A 326 38.96 -13.99 -11.15
C VAL A 326 39.80 -13.93 -12.42
N GLU A 327 39.38 -13.15 -13.42
CA GLU A 327 40.10 -12.96 -14.69
C GLU A 327 41.33 -12.04 -14.55
N HIS A 328 41.32 -11.15 -13.55
CA HIS A 328 42.40 -10.20 -13.23
C HIS A 328 42.93 -10.42 -11.80
N PRO A 329 43.58 -11.56 -11.51
CA PRO A 329 44.07 -11.88 -10.18
C PRO A 329 45.09 -10.87 -9.65
N GLU A 330 45.81 -10.17 -10.54
CA GLU A 330 46.73 -9.07 -10.19
C GLU A 330 46.04 -7.91 -9.45
N ALA A 331 44.76 -7.66 -9.73
CA ALA A 331 43.96 -6.64 -9.05
C ALA A 331 43.34 -7.14 -7.73
N SER A 332 43.44 -8.44 -7.44
CA SER A 332 42.74 -9.12 -6.34
C SER A 332 43.64 -9.45 -5.14
N ILE A 333 44.91 -9.05 -5.16
CA ILE A 333 45.86 -9.31 -4.08
C ILE A 333 45.62 -8.30 -2.94
N PRO A 334 45.32 -8.73 -1.70
CA PRO A 334 45.27 -7.82 -0.56
C PRO A 334 46.60 -7.05 -0.44
N GLY A 335 46.55 -5.72 -0.55
CA GLY A 335 47.73 -4.85 -0.65
C GLY A 335 48.10 -4.35 -2.06
N ALA A 336 47.40 -4.79 -3.12
CA ALA A 336 47.46 -4.19 -4.46
C ALA A 336 46.46 -3.04 -4.66
N TRP A 337 45.71 -2.70 -3.61
CA TRP A 337 44.84 -1.53 -3.58
C TRP A 337 45.78 -0.34 -3.57
N LEU A 338 45.80 0.42 -4.67
CA LEU A 338 46.55 1.66 -4.76
C LEU A 338 46.20 2.54 -3.54
N ASP A 339 47.20 3.18 -2.94
CA ASP A 339 46.96 4.12 -1.84
C ASP A 339 45.98 5.22 -2.33
N ASP A 340 45.16 5.78 -1.43
CA ASP A 340 44.01 6.64 -1.75
C ASP A 340 44.34 7.83 -2.70
N GLU A 341 45.60 8.24 -2.78
CA GLU A 341 46.09 9.30 -3.68
C GLU A 341 46.22 8.84 -5.15
N ASP A 342 46.57 7.57 -5.38
CA ASP A 342 46.66 6.96 -6.72
C ASP A 342 45.27 6.48 -7.21
N GLN A 343 44.36 6.16 -6.29
CA GLN A 343 42.96 5.86 -6.62
C GLN A 343 42.22 7.08 -7.18
N ALA A 344 42.55 8.32 -6.78
CA ALA A 344 41.86 9.50 -7.30
C ALA A 344 42.09 9.68 -8.82
N VAL A 345 43.30 9.38 -9.30
CA VAL A 345 43.65 9.44 -10.72
C VAL A 345 43.00 8.28 -11.50
N GLU A 346 42.99 7.08 -10.93
CA GLU A 346 42.39 5.90 -11.57
C GLU A 346 40.86 5.91 -11.52
N ILE A 347 40.25 6.53 -10.50
CA ILE A 347 38.81 6.80 -10.42
C ILE A 347 38.43 7.84 -11.47
N GLU A 348 39.24 8.87 -11.70
CA GLU A 348 39.00 9.86 -12.75
C GLU A 348 39.11 9.23 -14.15
N ASP A 349 40.12 8.38 -14.39
CA ASP A 349 40.25 7.59 -15.62
C ASP A 349 39.16 6.51 -15.75
N SER A 350 38.70 5.92 -14.64
CA SER A 350 37.55 5.03 -14.55
C SER A 350 36.26 5.77 -14.86
N PHE A 351 36.06 7.01 -14.40
CA PHE A 351 34.92 7.85 -14.75
C PHE A 351 34.96 8.26 -16.23
N VAL A 352 36.15 8.54 -16.78
CA VAL A 352 36.35 8.77 -18.21
C VAL A 352 36.04 7.50 -19.00
N ALA A 353 36.58 6.34 -18.61
CA ALA A 353 36.30 5.04 -19.21
C ALA A 353 34.83 4.63 -19.08
N ARG A 354 34.19 4.96 -17.95
CA ARG A 354 32.76 4.74 -17.69
C ARG A 354 31.92 5.68 -18.55
N ARG A 355 32.32 6.94 -18.75
CA ARG A 355 31.73 7.85 -19.76
C ARG A 355 31.91 7.32 -21.19
N GLN A 356 33.08 6.79 -21.52
CA GLN A 356 33.35 6.14 -22.81
C GLN A 356 32.47 4.90 -22.98
N ARG A 357 32.32 4.06 -21.95
CA ARG A 357 31.41 2.91 -21.91
C ARG A 357 29.96 3.34 -21.98
N THR A 358 29.54 4.44 -21.35
CA THR A 358 28.18 4.98 -21.50
C THR A 358 27.94 5.48 -22.92
N LYS A 359 28.93 6.13 -23.56
CA LYS A 359 28.87 6.49 -24.99
C LYS A 359 28.81 5.26 -25.88
N ASN A 360 29.59 4.22 -25.59
CA ASN A 360 29.58 2.96 -26.34
C ASN A 360 28.29 2.17 -26.10
N ASN A 361 27.73 2.20 -24.88
CA ASN A 361 26.44 1.59 -24.54
C ASN A 361 25.28 2.35 -25.21
N ARG A 362 25.37 3.68 -25.36
CA ARG A 362 24.43 4.45 -26.19
C ARG A 362 24.53 4.07 -27.67
N ARG A 363 25.75 3.84 -28.18
CA ARG A 363 25.95 3.33 -29.55
C ARG A 363 25.44 1.89 -29.73
N MET A 364 25.66 1.01 -28.74
CA MET A 364 25.13 -0.35 -28.69
C MET A 364 23.61 -0.35 -28.56
N SER A 365 23.03 0.53 -27.75
CA SER A 365 21.58 0.70 -27.64
C SER A 365 20.98 1.20 -28.95
N GLY A 366 21.68 2.09 -29.68
CA GLY A 366 21.32 2.46 -31.05
C GLY A 366 21.35 1.27 -32.00
N ARG A 367 22.40 0.43 -31.95
CA ARG A 367 22.50 -0.80 -32.76
C ARG A 367 21.43 -1.84 -32.41
N LEU A 368 21.15 -2.04 -31.12
CA LEU A 368 20.09 -2.94 -30.65
C LEU A 368 18.70 -2.42 -31.06
N HIS A 369 18.49 -1.10 -31.05
CA HIS A 369 17.28 -0.51 -31.57
C HIS A 369 17.15 -0.70 -33.10
N GLU A 370 18.23 -0.49 -33.86
CA GLU A 370 18.26 -0.78 -35.30
C GLU A 370 18.04 -2.27 -35.61
N GLU A 371 18.59 -3.16 -34.79
CA GLU A 371 18.44 -4.61 -34.94
C GLU A 371 17.03 -5.08 -34.57
N HIS A 372 16.43 -4.51 -33.52
CA HIS A 372 15.02 -4.70 -33.19
C HIS A 372 14.12 -4.21 -34.33
N GLU A 373 14.33 -3.01 -34.86
CA GLU A 373 13.56 -2.48 -36.01
C GLU A 373 13.78 -3.30 -37.29
N ARG A 374 14.94 -3.94 -37.45
CA ARG A 374 15.21 -4.86 -38.55
C ARG A 374 14.43 -6.17 -38.39
N LEU A 375 14.39 -6.74 -37.19
CA LEU A 375 13.64 -7.97 -36.88
C LEU A 375 12.14 -7.73 -36.98
N LYS A 376 11.64 -6.60 -36.47
CA LYS A 376 10.23 -6.19 -36.61
C LYS A 376 9.79 -6.16 -38.09
N ARG A 377 10.56 -5.47 -38.95
CA ARG A 377 10.33 -5.44 -40.40
C ARG A 377 10.48 -6.79 -41.10
N PHE A 378 11.22 -7.73 -40.52
CA PHE A 378 11.31 -9.09 -41.05
C PHE A 378 10.03 -9.88 -40.73
N PHE A 379 9.54 -9.80 -39.49
CA PHE A 379 8.29 -10.46 -39.08
C PHE A 379 7.06 -9.89 -39.80
N GLU A 380 6.96 -8.57 -39.95
CA GLU A 380 5.89 -7.93 -40.73
C GLU A 380 5.86 -8.43 -42.18
N ARG A 381 7.03 -8.65 -42.80
CA ARG A 381 7.13 -9.23 -44.15
C ARG A 381 6.67 -10.68 -44.19
N MET A 382 7.08 -11.51 -43.23
CA MET A 382 6.60 -12.89 -43.17
C MET A 382 5.08 -12.98 -42.98
N GLN A 383 4.51 -12.14 -42.12
CA GLN A 383 3.06 -12.08 -41.92
C GLN A 383 2.31 -11.60 -43.17
N SER A 384 2.89 -10.66 -43.93
CA SER A 384 2.31 -10.20 -45.19
C SER A 384 2.35 -11.25 -46.30
N GLN A 385 3.39 -12.11 -46.33
CA GLN A 385 3.51 -13.19 -47.31
C GLN A 385 2.56 -14.34 -47.02
N ASN A 386 2.34 -14.69 -45.75
CA ASN A 386 1.38 -15.72 -45.36
C ASN A 386 -0.10 -15.30 -45.56
N ARG A 387 -0.37 -14.04 -45.87
CA ARG A 387 -1.74 -13.53 -46.11
C ARG A 387 -2.18 -13.64 -47.56
N VAL A 388 -1.30 -14.02 -48.48
CA VAL A 388 -1.59 -14.05 -49.94
C VAL A 388 -2.09 -15.42 -50.41
N ASP A 389 -1.93 -16.50 -49.65
CA ASP A 389 -2.21 -17.87 -50.11
C ASP A 389 -3.57 -18.44 -49.66
N VAL A 390 -4.54 -17.63 -49.20
CA VAL A 390 -5.82 -18.15 -48.64
C VAL A 390 -7.06 -17.87 -49.51
N ASP A 391 -6.97 -17.08 -50.58
CA ASP A 391 -8.17 -16.61 -51.30
C ASP A 391 -8.38 -17.17 -52.74
N GLU A 392 -7.63 -18.17 -53.22
CA GLU A 392 -7.75 -18.59 -54.64
C GLU A 392 -8.40 -19.94 -54.99
N ASP A 393 -8.83 -20.82 -54.08
CA ASP A 393 -9.43 -22.11 -54.49
C ASP A 393 -10.71 -22.51 -53.72
N VAL A 394 -11.75 -21.66 -53.73
CA VAL A 394 -13.13 -22.07 -53.37
C VAL A 394 -14.14 -21.60 -54.42
N GLU A 395 -13.97 -22.07 -55.66
CA GLU A 395 -15.08 -22.22 -56.61
C GLU A 395 -14.93 -23.56 -57.36
N GLU A 396 -15.60 -24.60 -56.87
CA GLU A 396 -16.30 -25.62 -57.69
C GLU A 396 -17.37 -26.37 -56.88
#